data_AF-A0A954WVT7-F1
#
_entry.id   AF-A0A954WVT7-F1
#
_cell.length_a   1.000
_cell.length_b   1.000
_cell.length_c   1.000
_cell.angle_alpha   90.00
_cell.angle_beta   90.00
_cell.angle_gamma   90.00
#
_symmetry.space_group_name_H-M   'P 1'
#
loop_
_entity.id
_entity.type
_entity.pdbx_description
1 polymer ?
#
loop_
_entity_poly.entity_id
_entity_poly.type
_entity_poly.pdbx_seq_one_letter_code
_entity_poly.pdbx_strand_id
1 'polypeptide(L)'
;MKQLTGNRRYRRENKSRHLESLEPRQLLAGDLVISEFMASNNKTLRDESGIYQDWIEIQNTSLSDVDLSGWYLTDSADELDKWDFPSQLLGPGEFLIVFASGNDVSQAGAELHTNFNLSSDGEYLALTQDHPTAEDPDGMVIATEFSPAYPQQLPDISYGNGLYYETPTPGATNSAGVEGFLIDDVSFSHEHGFYDNPFQLTIESAADGTTIRYTTDGTEPTTSNGTIYSGPISINSTSVIRARSFKAGLDPSNVHTASYMMIDDILTQSSSAPTGWPRSTSISGQTLNYGMDRDIVNSPTWGPQLEEALKQVPSFSIVMDIDDLLGSSRGIYTHASNRGSAWERPISVELIDPLGLQEGFTENAGVRIRGGFSRTGSNPKHSFRLFFREEYGAAKLNYPLFGDEGTNEFDGVDLRTTQNYLWAFQGDSRNAFVRDVYSRDLQRDMGHPYTRSRYYHLYINGTYWGLYQTQERSEASFAASYMGGEPEDYDVIKSSGSAGGYQNEATDGNTQAYRRLANYFYQNNGLSDANM
;
A
#
# COMPACT_ATOMS: atom_id res chain seq x y z
N MET A 1 69.43 -23.79 12.55
CA MET A 1 69.16 -24.51 11.28
C MET A 1 67.67 -24.38 11.01
N LYS A 2 67.13 -23.85 9.92
CA LYS A 2 67.63 -23.47 8.59
C LYS A 2 67.00 -22.12 8.21
N GLN A 3 67.81 -21.23 7.62
CA GLN A 3 67.38 -20.13 6.76
C GLN A 3 67.02 -20.66 5.37
N LEU A 4 66.04 -20.06 4.72
CA LEU A 4 65.97 -19.84 3.25
C LEU A 4 65.16 -18.53 3.07
N THR A 5 65.80 -17.35 2.91
CA THR A 5 66.24 -16.69 1.66
C THR A 5 65.14 -16.45 0.62
N GLY A 6 64.85 -15.17 0.34
CA GLY A 6 64.06 -14.73 -0.79
C GLY A 6 63.93 -13.21 -0.85
N ASN A 7 64.87 -12.57 -1.54
CA ASN A 7 65.00 -11.12 -1.71
C ASN A 7 64.50 -10.74 -3.13
N ARG A 8 63.65 -9.71 -3.27
CA ARG A 8 63.70 -8.64 -4.32
C ARG A 8 62.34 -8.03 -4.70
N ARG A 9 62.31 -6.69 -4.52
CA ARG A 9 61.57 -5.62 -5.20
C ARG A 9 60.70 -5.98 -6.43
N TYR A 10 59.48 -5.45 -6.48
CA TYR A 10 58.95 -4.79 -7.68
C TYR A 10 58.09 -3.56 -7.33
N ARG A 11 58.38 -2.47 -8.05
CA ARG A 11 57.64 -1.21 -8.14
C ARG A 11 56.76 -1.32 -9.39
N ARG A 12 55.47 -1.01 -9.30
CA ARG A 12 54.74 -0.20 -10.30
C ARG A 12 53.27 -0.03 -9.91
N GLU A 13 52.84 1.20 -10.09
CA GLU A 13 51.48 1.71 -10.06
C GLU A 13 50.50 0.77 -10.75
N ASN A 14 49.41 0.41 -10.07
CA ASN A 14 48.16 0.13 -10.74
C ASN A 14 47.23 1.31 -10.44
N LYS A 15 47.18 2.24 -11.41
CA LYS A 15 46.04 3.12 -11.58
C LYS A 15 44.80 2.23 -11.59
N SER A 16 43.92 2.39 -10.61
CA SER A 16 42.53 1.96 -10.71
C SER A 16 42.00 2.54 -12.03
N ARG A 17 41.88 1.69 -13.04
CA ARG A 17 41.08 2.01 -14.22
C ARG A 17 39.65 1.95 -13.72
N HIS A 18 39.09 3.09 -13.37
CA HIS A 18 37.65 3.24 -13.43
C HIS A 18 37.26 2.99 -14.88
N LEU A 19 36.67 1.84 -15.14
CA LEU A 19 35.78 1.69 -16.28
C LEU A 19 34.60 2.58 -15.93
N GLU A 20 34.59 3.79 -16.49
CA GLU A 20 33.34 4.52 -16.69
C GLU A 20 32.41 3.56 -17.43
N SER A 21 31.25 3.27 -16.83
CA SER A 21 30.14 2.70 -17.55
C SER A 21 29.86 3.64 -18.71
N LEU A 22 30.10 3.20 -19.94
CA LEU A 22 29.66 3.92 -21.11
C LEU A 22 28.13 3.97 -21.01
N GLU A 23 27.57 5.17 -20.88
CA GLU A 23 26.15 5.45 -21.13
C GLU A 23 25.70 4.64 -22.37
N PRO A 24 24.53 3.97 -22.33
CA PRO A 24 23.97 3.36 -23.52
C PRO A 24 23.90 4.43 -24.62
N ARG A 25 24.60 4.21 -25.73
CA ARG A 25 24.48 5.07 -26.90
C ARG A 25 23.15 4.79 -27.56
N GLN A 26 22.08 5.46 -27.14
CA GLN A 26 20.81 5.43 -27.87
C GLN A 26 20.84 6.50 -28.97
N LEU A 27 20.79 6.04 -30.23
CA LEU A 27 20.63 6.88 -31.41
C LEU A 27 19.14 7.25 -31.50
N LEU A 28 18.74 8.44 -31.01
CA LEU A 28 17.38 8.99 -31.17
C LEU A 28 17.14 9.50 -32.61
N ALA A 29 17.23 8.63 -33.61
CA ALA A 29 17.08 9.00 -35.02
C ALA A 29 16.20 8.05 -35.83
N GLY A 30 15.16 7.48 -35.21
CA GLY A 30 14.09 6.77 -35.90
C GLY A 30 12.81 7.61 -35.94
N ASP A 31 12.11 7.64 -37.09
CA ASP A 31 10.80 8.29 -37.21
C ASP A 31 9.77 7.63 -36.28
N LEU A 32 9.93 6.32 -36.01
CA LEU A 32 9.17 5.57 -35.01
C LEU A 32 10.09 5.08 -33.89
N VAL A 33 9.58 5.07 -32.66
CA VAL A 33 10.29 4.58 -31.48
C VAL A 33 9.37 3.73 -30.60
N ILE A 34 9.96 2.83 -29.81
CA ILE A 34 9.25 2.27 -28.65
C ILE A 34 9.27 3.33 -27.55
N SER A 35 8.13 3.99 -27.31
CA SER A 35 8.02 5.06 -26.30
C SER A 35 7.85 4.50 -24.90
N GLU A 36 7.11 3.40 -24.77
CA GLU A 36 6.72 2.83 -23.48
C GLU A 36 6.33 1.34 -23.68
N PHE A 37 6.59 0.48 -22.71
CA PHE A 37 6.05 -0.88 -22.70
C PHE A 37 5.85 -1.37 -21.26
N MET A 38 5.11 -2.45 -21.08
CA MET A 38 4.88 -3.08 -19.79
C MET A 38 4.83 -4.60 -19.95
N ALA A 39 5.74 -5.30 -19.28
CA ALA A 39 5.83 -6.77 -19.27
C ALA A 39 5.24 -7.42 -18.01
N SER A 40 4.50 -6.64 -17.21
CA SER A 40 3.79 -7.13 -16.03
C SER A 40 2.58 -6.24 -15.77
N ASN A 41 1.46 -6.55 -16.45
CA ASN A 41 0.25 -5.75 -16.39
C ASN A 41 -0.85 -6.50 -15.60
N ASN A 42 -1.19 -5.99 -14.42
CA ASN A 42 -2.20 -6.59 -13.56
C ASN A 42 -3.48 -5.75 -13.50
N LYS A 43 -3.39 -4.44 -13.76
CA LYS A 43 -4.54 -3.52 -13.64
C LYS A 43 -4.59 -2.33 -14.60
N THR A 44 -3.56 -2.08 -15.41
CA THR A 44 -3.41 -0.79 -16.12
C THR A 44 -4.22 -0.71 -17.41
N LEU A 45 -3.94 -1.58 -18.38
CA LEU A 45 -4.56 -1.56 -19.71
C LEU A 45 -5.13 -2.94 -20.04
N ARG A 46 -6.42 -3.02 -20.40
CA ARG A 46 -7.03 -4.27 -20.86
C ARG A 46 -7.05 -4.31 -22.38
N ASP A 47 -6.89 -5.49 -22.94
CA ASP A 47 -7.23 -5.80 -24.32
C ASP A 47 -8.76 -5.78 -24.54
N GLU A 48 -9.19 -5.97 -25.79
CA GLU A 48 -10.60 -5.99 -26.20
C GLU A 48 -11.41 -7.12 -25.53
N SER A 49 -10.73 -8.17 -25.08
CA SER A 49 -11.30 -9.30 -24.34
C SER A 49 -11.39 -9.03 -22.83
N GLY A 50 -10.88 -7.89 -22.36
CA GLY A 50 -10.87 -7.51 -20.96
C GLY A 50 -9.73 -8.14 -20.15
N ILE A 51 -8.70 -8.68 -20.79
CA ILE A 51 -7.54 -9.30 -20.16
C ILE A 51 -6.41 -8.27 -20.03
N TYR A 52 -5.69 -8.28 -18.92
CA TYR A 52 -4.49 -7.47 -18.76
C TYR A 52 -3.31 -8.19 -19.41
N GLN A 53 -3.01 -7.81 -20.65
CA GLN A 53 -1.88 -8.33 -21.43
C GLN A 53 -0.69 -7.38 -21.30
N ASP A 54 0.51 -7.91 -21.52
CA ASP A 54 1.69 -7.06 -21.76
C ASP A 54 1.45 -6.20 -23.00
N TRP A 55 2.06 -5.02 -23.05
CA TRP A 55 1.86 -4.10 -24.16
C TRP A 55 3.13 -3.32 -24.48
N ILE A 56 3.24 -2.92 -25.74
CA ILE A 56 4.30 -2.12 -26.33
C ILE A 56 3.65 -0.94 -27.02
N GLU A 57 4.13 0.26 -26.75
CA GLU A 57 3.70 1.50 -27.38
C GLU A 57 4.73 1.98 -28.39
N ILE A 58 4.26 2.26 -29.60
CA ILE A 58 5.02 2.89 -30.66
C ILE A 58 4.59 4.34 -30.80
N GLN A 59 5.55 5.25 -30.85
CA GLN A 59 5.31 6.65 -31.12
C GLN A 59 5.93 7.06 -32.45
N ASN A 60 5.17 7.79 -33.28
CA ASN A 60 5.75 8.52 -34.40
C ASN A 60 6.30 9.87 -33.91
N THR A 61 7.63 10.02 -33.92
CA THR A 61 8.34 11.24 -33.49
C THR A 61 8.63 12.19 -34.65
N SER A 62 8.33 11.79 -35.89
CA SER A 62 8.53 12.60 -37.09
C SER A 62 7.45 13.68 -37.25
N LEU A 63 7.62 14.55 -38.24
CA LEU A 63 6.67 15.61 -38.60
C LEU A 63 5.72 15.21 -39.74
N SER A 64 5.74 13.94 -40.16
CA SER A 64 4.93 13.40 -41.25
C SER A 64 4.26 12.09 -40.88
N ASP A 65 3.21 11.70 -41.61
CA ASP A 65 2.63 10.37 -41.49
C ASP A 65 3.69 9.32 -41.86
N VAL A 66 3.78 8.25 -41.07
CA VAL A 66 4.66 7.10 -41.33
C VAL A 66 3.79 5.87 -41.61
N ASP A 67 4.06 5.17 -42.70
CA ASP A 67 3.44 3.86 -42.98
C ASP A 67 4.24 2.77 -42.26
N LEU A 68 3.53 1.92 -41.51
CA LEU A 68 4.11 0.83 -40.74
C LEU A 68 4.50 -0.39 -41.59
N SER A 69 4.20 -0.41 -42.89
CA SER A 69 4.68 -1.48 -43.77
C SER A 69 6.22 -1.59 -43.77
N GLY A 70 6.73 -2.81 -43.60
CA GLY A 70 8.17 -3.09 -43.49
C GLY A 70 8.79 -2.75 -42.14
N TRP A 71 7.98 -2.47 -41.12
CA TRP A 71 8.41 -2.40 -39.73
C TRP A 71 8.10 -3.70 -38.99
N TYR A 72 8.89 -3.99 -37.95
CA TYR A 72 8.74 -5.19 -37.15
C TYR A 72 8.99 -4.95 -35.67
N LEU A 73 8.34 -5.75 -34.83
CA LEU A 73 8.70 -5.93 -33.42
C LEU A 73 9.38 -7.28 -33.22
N THR A 74 10.35 -7.32 -32.32
CA THR A 74 11.03 -8.57 -31.95
C THR A 74 11.46 -8.55 -30.48
N ASP A 75 11.41 -9.73 -29.87
CA ASP A 75 11.98 -10.06 -28.56
C ASP A 75 13.32 -10.85 -28.70
N SER A 76 13.85 -10.98 -29.92
CA SER A 76 14.99 -11.83 -30.26
C SER A 76 16.02 -11.09 -31.10
N ALA A 77 17.24 -10.95 -30.58
CA ALA A 77 18.36 -10.36 -31.32
C ALA A 77 18.82 -11.22 -32.52
N ASP A 78 18.40 -12.49 -32.57
CA ASP A 78 18.72 -13.42 -33.65
C ASP A 78 17.65 -13.43 -34.78
N GLU A 79 16.51 -12.77 -34.57
CA GLU A 79 15.36 -12.72 -35.49
C GLU A 79 14.74 -11.32 -35.48
N LEU A 80 15.30 -10.40 -36.28
CA LEU A 80 14.93 -8.98 -36.24
C LEU A 80 13.60 -8.64 -36.93
N ASP A 81 13.04 -9.57 -37.69
CA ASP A 81 11.81 -9.47 -38.49
C ASP A 81 10.67 -10.36 -37.94
N LYS A 82 10.68 -10.63 -36.62
CA LYS A 82 9.85 -11.65 -35.97
C LYS A 82 8.33 -11.43 -36.07
N TRP A 83 7.85 -10.20 -35.90
CA TRP A 83 6.43 -9.86 -36.00
C TRP A 83 6.24 -8.60 -36.86
N ASP A 84 5.49 -8.74 -37.95
CA ASP A 84 5.28 -7.69 -38.94
C ASP A 84 4.09 -6.79 -38.60
N PHE A 85 4.27 -5.49 -38.78
CA PHE A 85 3.15 -4.56 -38.71
C PHE A 85 2.29 -4.63 -39.98
N PRO A 86 0.95 -4.55 -39.87
CA PRO A 86 0.10 -4.29 -41.03
C PRO A 86 0.37 -2.89 -41.58
N SER A 87 0.15 -2.69 -42.88
CA SER A 87 0.18 -1.34 -43.46
C SER A 87 -0.92 -0.46 -42.83
N GLN A 88 -0.47 0.53 -42.08
CA GLN A 88 -1.28 1.51 -41.39
C GLN A 88 -0.46 2.79 -41.25
N LEU A 89 -1.10 3.94 -41.50
CA LEU A 89 -0.48 5.24 -41.29
C LEU A 89 -0.59 5.62 -39.81
N LEU A 90 0.54 6.04 -39.24
CA LEU A 90 0.63 6.67 -37.93
C LEU A 90 1.01 8.13 -38.14
N GLY A 91 0.13 9.05 -37.74
CA GLY A 91 0.33 10.49 -37.91
C GLY A 91 1.42 11.06 -36.97
N PRO A 92 1.86 12.32 -37.19
CA PRO A 92 2.88 12.97 -36.36
C PRO A 92 2.46 13.04 -34.89
N GLY A 93 3.29 12.49 -33.99
CA GLY A 93 3.01 12.46 -32.56
C GLY A 93 1.93 11.47 -32.13
N GLU A 94 1.37 10.68 -33.05
CA GLU A 94 0.42 9.63 -32.71
C GLU A 94 1.13 8.43 -32.08
N PHE A 95 0.36 7.71 -31.26
CA PHE A 95 0.77 6.52 -30.53
C PHE A 95 -0.02 5.32 -31.03
N LEU A 96 0.61 4.16 -31.03
CA LEU A 96 0.01 2.87 -31.36
C LEU A 96 0.35 1.87 -30.26
N ILE A 97 -0.67 1.27 -29.66
CA ILE A 97 -0.51 0.17 -28.71
C ILE A 97 -0.53 -1.16 -29.47
N VAL A 98 0.41 -2.03 -29.14
CA VAL A 98 0.49 -3.43 -29.58
C VAL A 98 0.56 -4.32 -28.34
N PHE A 99 -0.36 -5.26 -28.18
CA PHE A 99 -0.34 -6.18 -27.04
C PHE A 99 0.64 -7.35 -27.29
N ALA A 100 1.59 -7.55 -26.39
CA ALA A 100 2.53 -8.67 -26.44
C ALA A 100 1.92 -9.92 -25.79
N SER A 101 0.96 -10.52 -26.50
CA SER A 101 0.09 -11.57 -25.95
C SER A 101 0.32 -12.97 -26.52
N GLY A 102 1.08 -13.09 -27.62
CA GLY A 102 1.23 -14.34 -28.36
C GLY A 102 0.05 -14.69 -29.28
N ASN A 103 -1.00 -13.86 -29.36
CA ASN A 103 -2.20 -14.13 -30.16
C ASN A 103 -2.02 -13.91 -31.68
N ASP A 104 -0.94 -13.23 -32.10
CA ASP A 104 -0.56 -13.04 -33.50
C ASP A 104 -1.66 -12.40 -34.38
N VAL A 105 -1.97 -11.13 -34.10
CA VAL A 105 -2.96 -10.33 -34.83
C VAL A 105 -2.28 -9.11 -35.47
N SER A 106 -1.97 -9.21 -36.76
CA SER A 106 -1.37 -8.14 -37.58
C SER A 106 -2.35 -7.66 -38.67
N GLN A 107 -3.48 -7.05 -38.26
CA GLN A 107 -4.49 -6.54 -39.19
C GLN A 107 -4.76 -5.04 -38.97
N ALA A 108 -4.68 -4.24 -40.03
CA ALA A 108 -4.96 -2.80 -39.97
C ALA A 108 -6.38 -2.53 -39.45
N GLY A 109 -6.48 -1.64 -38.46
CA GLY A 109 -7.74 -1.26 -37.80
C GLY A 109 -8.29 -2.27 -36.79
N ALA A 110 -7.60 -3.38 -36.55
CA ALA A 110 -7.84 -4.26 -35.40
C ALA A 110 -6.95 -3.86 -34.22
N GLU A 111 -7.27 -4.38 -33.03
CA GLU A 111 -6.33 -4.40 -31.91
C GLU A 111 -5.16 -5.34 -32.27
N LEU A 112 -3.92 -4.84 -32.15
CA LEU A 112 -2.74 -5.56 -32.61
C LEU A 112 -2.17 -6.43 -31.49
N HIS A 113 -1.77 -7.65 -31.84
CA HIS A 113 -1.17 -8.60 -30.91
C HIS A 113 0.08 -9.22 -31.52
N THR A 114 1.21 -9.20 -30.83
CA THR A 114 2.42 -9.90 -31.31
C THR A 114 2.25 -11.41 -31.21
N ASN A 115 3.12 -12.16 -31.90
CA ASN A 115 3.25 -13.61 -31.81
C ASN A 115 4.14 -14.07 -30.62
N PHE A 116 4.47 -13.15 -29.71
CA PHE A 116 5.27 -13.40 -28.52
C PHE A 116 4.68 -12.69 -27.29
N ASN A 117 5.24 -12.99 -26.12
CA ASN A 117 4.93 -12.31 -24.85
C ASN A 117 6.19 -11.64 -24.32
N LEU A 118 6.05 -10.74 -23.35
CA LEU A 118 7.20 -10.14 -22.69
C LEU A 118 7.54 -10.84 -21.37
N SER A 119 8.82 -10.99 -21.07
CA SER A 119 9.31 -11.52 -19.81
C SER A 119 9.46 -10.42 -18.76
N SER A 120 8.83 -10.57 -17.59
CA SER A 120 9.01 -9.62 -16.48
C SER A 120 10.44 -9.63 -15.91
N ASP A 121 11.22 -10.69 -16.12
CA ASP A 121 12.61 -10.78 -15.66
C ASP A 121 13.60 -9.99 -16.52
N GLY A 122 13.15 -9.50 -17.69
CA GLY A 122 13.98 -8.83 -18.67
C GLY A 122 14.38 -9.72 -19.84
N GLU A 123 14.23 -9.20 -21.06
CA GLU A 123 14.72 -9.84 -22.30
C GLU A 123 15.01 -8.81 -23.38
N TYR A 124 15.47 -9.25 -24.56
CA TYR A 124 15.69 -8.35 -25.70
C TYR A 124 14.36 -7.80 -26.20
N LEU A 125 14.33 -6.54 -26.61
CA LEU A 125 13.17 -5.96 -27.30
C LEU A 125 13.66 -4.92 -28.29
N ALA A 126 13.16 -4.97 -29.53
CA ALA A 126 13.49 -3.98 -30.53
C ALA A 126 12.33 -3.67 -31.49
N LEU A 127 12.36 -2.44 -32.00
CA LEU A 127 11.62 -1.98 -33.15
C LEU A 127 12.61 -1.84 -34.30
N THR A 128 12.33 -2.51 -35.41
CA THR A 128 13.22 -2.60 -36.56
C THR A 128 12.48 -2.25 -37.84
N GLN A 129 13.24 -1.92 -38.88
CA GLN A 129 12.71 -1.54 -40.19
C GLN A 129 13.53 -2.21 -41.30
N ASP A 130 12.84 -2.70 -42.33
CA ASP A 130 13.44 -3.08 -43.60
C ASP A 130 14.26 -1.92 -44.16
N HIS A 131 15.54 -2.18 -44.43
CA HIS A 131 16.44 -1.26 -45.09
C HIS A 131 17.32 -2.01 -46.11
N PRO A 132 16.71 -2.61 -47.15
CA PRO A 132 17.44 -3.36 -48.14
C PRO A 132 18.36 -2.44 -48.94
N THR A 133 19.61 -2.87 -49.12
CA THR A 133 20.59 -2.21 -49.98
C THR A 133 21.02 -3.14 -51.11
N ALA A 134 21.72 -2.61 -52.11
CA ALA A 134 22.27 -3.44 -53.18
C ALA A 134 23.30 -4.48 -52.68
N GLU A 135 23.92 -4.22 -51.53
CA GLU A 135 24.92 -5.10 -50.90
C GLU A 135 24.31 -6.02 -49.84
N ASP A 136 23.15 -5.64 -49.29
CA ASP A 136 22.43 -6.35 -48.24
C ASP A 136 20.92 -6.35 -48.52
N PRO A 137 20.41 -7.29 -49.33
CA PRO A 137 19.00 -7.35 -49.72
C PRO A 137 18.04 -7.61 -48.56
N ASP A 138 18.53 -8.16 -47.45
CA ASP A 138 17.77 -8.48 -46.24
C ASP A 138 18.18 -7.54 -45.09
N GLY A 139 18.76 -6.38 -45.43
CA GLY A 139 19.29 -5.44 -44.45
C GLY A 139 18.20 -4.85 -43.57
N MET A 140 18.45 -4.84 -42.26
CA MET A 140 17.55 -4.30 -41.24
C MET A 140 18.20 -3.12 -40.50
N VAL A 141 17.41 -2.13 -40.14
CA VAL A 141 17.81 -1.03 -39.24
C VAL A 141 17.06 -1.14 -37.94
N ILE A 142 17.77 -0.95 -36.83
CA ILE A 142 17.19 -0.89 -35.49
C ILE A 142 16.84 0.57 -35.18
N ALA A 143 15.56 0.84 -34.96
CA ALA A 143 15.07 2.17 -34.59
C ALA A 143 15.07 2.38 -33.08
N THR A 144 14.71 1.35 -32.32
CA THR A 144 14.83 1.33 -30.85
C THR A 144 15.21 -0.07 -30.41
N GLU A 145 16.11 -0.20 -29.45
CA GLU A 145 16.47 -1.48 -28.84
C GLU A 145 16.70 -1.37 -27.34
N PHE A 146 16.40 -2.47 -26.66
CA PHE A 146 16.76 -2.76 -25.28
C PHE A 146 17.68 -3.99 -25.29
N SER A 147 18.99 -3.75 -25.20
CA SER A 147 20.02 -4.76 -25.42
C SER A 147 21.05 -4.79 -24.27
N PRO A 148 21.53 -5.98 -23.85
CA PRO A 148 21.08 -7.31 -24.29
C PRO A 148 19.69 -7.68 -23.76
N ALA A 149 19.18 -6.94 -22.78
CA ALA A 149 17.82 -7.05 -22.27
C ALA A 149 17.37 -5.72 -21.63
N TYR A 150 16.07 -5.45 -21.59
CA TYR A 150 15.50 -4.45 -20.68
C TYR A 150 15.60 -4.94 -19.21
N PRO A 151 15.59 -4.03 -18.22
CA PRO A 151 15.72 -4.44 -16.82
C PRO A 151 14.44 -5.10 -16.30
N GLN A 152 14.52 -5.82 -15.18
CA GLN A 152 13.37 -6.44 -14.54
C GLN A 152 12.20 -5.45 -14.41
N GLN A 153 11.02 -5.90 -14.81
CA GLN A 153 9.77 -5.13 -14.80
C GLN A 153 9.01 -5.40 -13.50
N LEU A 154 8.36 -4.37 -12.99
CA LEU A 154 7.52 -4.44 -11.79
C LEU A 154 6.04 -4.38 -12.21
N PRO A 155 5.15 -5.06 -11.47
CA PRO A 155 3.73 -5.03 -11.78
C PRO A 155 3.18 -3.61 -11.88
N ASP A 156 2.49 -3.33 -12.99
CA ASP A 156 1.83 -2.05 -13.29
C ASP A 156 2.76 -0.84 -13.39
N ILE A 157 4.07 -1.05 -13.52
CA ILE A 157 5.07 -0.01 -13.82
C ILE A 157 5.60 -0.27 -15.23
N SER A 158 5.43 0.70 -16.12
CA SER A 158 5.93 0.63 -17.49
C SER A 158 7.39 1.10 -17.59
N TYR A 159 8.03 0.83 -18.72
CA TYR A 159 9.41 1.20 -18.99
C TYR A 159 9.56 1.74 -20.41
N GLY A 160 10.41 2.74 -20.60
CA GLY A 160 10.66 3.35 -21.90
C GLY A 160 11.77 4.39 -21.82
N ASN A 161 12.53 4.56 -22.91
CA ASN A 161 13.64 5.52 -22.98
C ASN A 161 14.62 5.43 -21.78
N GLY A 162 14.87 4.23 -21.27
CA GLY A 162 15.78 3.99 -20.14
C GLY A 162 15.20 4.26 -18.75
N LEU A 163 13.90 4.57 -18.64
CA LEU A 163 13.24 4.97 -17.40
C LEU A 163 12.02 4.10 -17.09
N TYR A 164 11.75 3.90 -15.80
CA TYR A 164 10.50 3.37 -15.27
C TYR A 164 9.47 4.49 -15.09
N TYR A 165 8.20 4.20 -15.36
CA TYR A 165 7.08 5.10 -15.17
C TYR A 165 6.06 4.46 -14.21
N GLU A 166 6.00 4.96 -12.98
CA GLU A 166 5.03 4.51 -11.96
C GLU A 166 3.58 4.87 -12.30
N THR A 167 3.39 5.86 -13.18
CA THR A 167 2.09 6.20 -13.76
C THR A 167 2.16 5.96 -15.26
N PRO A 168 1.80 4.75 -15.73
CA PRO A 168 1.83 4.41 -17.15
C PRO A 168 0.93 5.31 -17.99
N THR A 169 1.33 5.59 -19.22
CA THR A 169 0.66 6.58 -20.09
C THR A 169 0.26 6.05 -21.47
N PRO A 170 -0.38 4.87 -21.58
CA PRO A 170 -0.73 4.31 -22.90
C PRO A 170 -1.62 5.27 -23.70
N GLY A 171 -1.20 5.55 -24.94
CA GLY A 171 -1.81 6.47 -25.88
C GLY A 171 -1.46 7.94 -25.65
N ALA A 172 -0.49 8.26 -24.78
CA ALA A 172 -0.15 9.62 -24.41
C ALA A 172 1.36 9.80 -24.16
N THR A 173 1.79 11.05 -24.02
CA THR A 173 3.19 11.35 -23.69
C THR A 173 3.54 10.90 -22.27
N ASN A 174 4.67 10.20 -22.14
CA ASN A 174 5.21 9.73 -20.86
C ASN A 174 5.29 10.81 -19.79
N SER A 175 4.97 10.41 -18.56
CA SER A 175 5.20 11.23 -17.37
C SER A 175 6.70 11.32 -17.05
N ALA A 176 7.05 12.02 -15.97
CA ALA A 176 8.40 11.90 -15.42
C ALA A 176 8.63 10.45 -14.98
N GLY A 177 9.79 9.88 -15.35
CA GLY A 177 10.20 8.54 -14.97
C GLY A 177 11.46 8.55 -14.09
N VAL A 178 11.84 7.36 -13.63
CA VAL A 178 13.00 7.11 -12.76
C VAL A 178 13.93 6.07 -13.38
N GLU A 179 15.23 6.17 -13.14
CA GLU A 179 16.26 5.24 -13.64
C GLU A 179 16.21 3.89 -12.91
N GLY A 180 15.53 3.82 -11.76
CA GLY A 180 15.38 2.62 -10.94
C GLY A 180 14.88 2.95 -9.54
N PHE A 181 15.01 2.00 -8.62
CA PHE A 181 14.44 2.07 -7.26
C PHE A 181 15.55 1.90 -6.21
N LEU A 182 15.46 2.64 -5.11
CA LEU A 182 16.27 2.37 -3.92
C LEU A 182 15.64 1.23 -3.12
N ILE A 183 16.26 0.05 -3.17
CA ILE A 183 15.75 -1.15 -2.49
C ILE A 183 16.18 -1.27 -1.02
N ASP A 184 17.22 -0.54 -0.61
CA ASP A 184 17.71 -0.54 0.77
C ASP A 184 16.95 0.50 1.59
N ASP A 185 16.11 0.02 2.50
CA ASP A 185 15.41 0.86 3.45
C ASP A 185 16.36 1.40 4.53
N VAL A 186 15.96 2.51 5.15
CA VAL A 186 16.70 3.07 6.28
C VAL A 186 16.49 2.21 7.53
N SER A 187 17.49 2.14 8.40
CA SER A 187 17.41 1.47 9.69
C SER A 187 17.50 2.46 10.84
N PHE A 188 16.72 2.20 11.89
CA PHE A 188 16.73 2.96 13.14
C PHE A 188 17.56 2.23 14.19
N SER A 189 18.32 2.98 14.99
CA SER A 189 19.13 2.42 16.08
C SER A 189 18.33 1.90 17.28
N HIS A 190 17.04 2.22 17.33
CA HIS A 190 16.12 1.85 18.39
C HIS A 190 14.83 1.34 17.76
N GLU A 191 14.30 0.25 18.30
CA GLU A 191 13.01 -0.29 17.87
C GLU A 191 11.88 0.65 18.29
N HIS A 192 10.76 0.59 17.56
CA HIS A 192 9.53 1.21 18.05
C HIS A 192 9.11 0.63 19.42
N GLY A 193 8.41 1.42 20.23
CA GLY A 193 7.90 0.93 21.51
C GLY A 193 7.86 1.95 22.64
N PHE A 194 7.73 1.44 23.86
CA PHE A 194 7.71 2.23 25.10
C PHE A 194 9.11 2.41 25.66
N TYR A 195 9.41 3.65 26.08
CA TYR A 195 10.69 4.03 26.65
C TYR A 195 10.50 4.80 27.95
N ASP A 196 11.29 4.47 28.96
CA ASP A 196 11.28 5.17 30.25
C ASP A 196 12.31 6.31 30.31
N ASN A 197 13.27 6.34 29.39
CA ASN A 197 14.36 7.33 29.38
C ASN A 197 14.56 7.96 27.99
N PRO A 198 14.89 9.26 27.91
CA PRO A 198 15.31 9.89 26.67
C PRO A 198 16.54 9.23 26.05
N PHE A 199 16.63 9.24 24.72
CA PHE A 199 17.76 8.70 23.97
C PHE A 199 18.02 9.48 22.68
N GLN A 200 19.13 9.15 22.01
CA GLN A 200 19.52 9.72 20.73
C GLN A 200 19.29 8.66 19.64
N LEU A 201 18.33 8.92 18.76
CA LEU A 201 18.02 8.08 17.63
C LEU A 201 18.96 8.39 16.45
N THR A 202 19.75 7.40 16.03
CA THR A 202 20.42 7.44 14.73
C THR A 202 19.64 6.70 13.66
N ILE A 203 19.74 7.22 12.43
CA ILE A 203 19.19 6.64 11.20
C ILE A 203 20.37 6.34 10.27
N GLU A 204 20.37 5.14 9.68
CA GLU A 204 21.38 4.69 8.74
C GLU A 204 20.73 4.26 7.42
N SER A 205 21.49 4.33 6.32
CA SER A 205 21.12 3.80 5.01
C SER A 205 22.27 2.94 4.53
N ALA A 206 21.99 1.73 4.05
CA ALA A 206 23.01 0.87 3.44
C ALA A 206 23.44 1.37 2.05
N ALA A 207 22.61 2.20 1.40
CA ALA A 207 22.87 2.70 0.07
C ALA A 207 23.81 3.93 0.07
N ASP A 208 24.96 3.78 -0.60
CA ASP A 208 25.96 4.83 -0.76
C ASP A 208 25.45 6.03 -1.58
N GLY A 209 25.83 7.23 -1.11
CA GLY A 209 25.51 8.50 -1.79
C GLY A 209 24.05 8.93 -1.66
N THR A 210 23.31 8.37 -0.70
CA THR A 210 21.92 8.75 -0.43
C THR A 210 21.82 9.94 0.52
N THR A 211 20.72 10.69 0.39
CA THR A 211 20.30 11.69 1.38
C THR A 211 19.12 11.12 2.16
N ILE A 212 19.21 11.06 3.49
CA ILE A 212 18.10 10.63 4.34
C ILE A 212 17.28 11.86 4.73
N ARG A 213 15.95 11.78 4.62
CA ARG A 213 15.01 12.76 5.21
C ARG A 213 14.04 12.08 6.15
N TYR A 214 13.60 12.82 7.15
CA TYR A 214 12.60 12.37 8.11
C TYR A 214 11.54 13.42 8.42
N THR A 215 10.37 12.98 8.85
CA THR A 215 9.27 13.81 9.34
C THR A 215 8.87 13.35 10.74
N THR A 216 8.21 14.24 11.49
CA THR A 216 7.76 13.97 12.86
C THR A 216 6.29 14.28 13.08
N ASP A 217 5.57 14.61 12.00
CA ASP A 217 4.18 15.08 12.03
C ASP A 217 3.20 14.08 11.38
N GLY A 218 3.70 12.91 10.99
CA GLY A 218 2.95 11.85 10.34
C GLY A 218 2.89 11.95 8.81
N THR A 219 3.37 13.06 8.23
CA THR A 219 3.45 13.20 6.76
C THR A 219 4.58 12.35 6.18
N GLU A 220 4.47 11.97 4.92
CA GLU A 220 5.53 11.23 4.25
C GLU A 220 6.75 12.12 3.94
N PRO A 221 7.99 11.71 4.27
CA PRO A 221 9.17 12.44 3.81
C PRO A 221 9.25 12.39 2.28
N THR A 222 9.49 13.52 1.63
CA THR A 222 9.72 13.59 0.18
C THR A 222 11.00 14.39 -0.11
N THR A 223 11.39 14.55 -1.37
CA THR A 223 12.53 15.42 -1.72
C THR A 223 12.33 16.87 -1.27
N SER A 224 11.07 17.32 -1.10
CA SER A 224 10.68 18.66 -0.67
C SER A 224 10.06 18.73 0.73
N ASN A 225 9.61 17.61 1.31
CA ASN A 225 9.00 17.53 2.63
C ASN A 225 9.90 16.80 3.64
N GLY A 226 9.96 17.31 4.87
CA GLY A 226 10.78 16.75 5.95
C GLY A 226 12.19 17.32 6.07
N THR A 227 12.86 16.92 7.15
CA THR A 227 14.18 17.41 7.56
C THR A 227 15.28 16.49 7.04
N ILE A 228 16.33 17.06 6.44
CA ILE A 228 17.52 16.28 6.07
C ILE A 228 18.22 15.81 7.35
N TYR A 229 18.39 14.50 7.48
CA TYR A 229 19.09 13.88 8.60
C TYR A 229 20.58 14.22 8.52
N SER A 230 21.10 14.84 9.59
CA SER A 230 22.50 15.32 9.67
C SER A 230 23.20 14.95 10.98
N GLY A 231 22.51 14.21 11.86
CA GLY A 231 23.01 13.78 13.16
C GLY A 231 21.88 13.20 14.01
N PRO A 232 22.21 12.59 15.17
CA PRO A 232 21.23 11.93 16.01
C PRO A 232 20.05 12.82 16.42
N ILE A 233 18.84 12.27 16.42
CA ILE A 233 17.60 12.93 16.80
C ILE A 233 17.33 12.67 18.28
N SER A 234 17.13 13.73 19.05
CA SER A 234 16.79 13.60 20.48
C SER A 234 15.33 13.19 20.66
N ILE A 235 15.12 11.98 21.15
CA ILE A 235 13.81 11.48 21.56
C ILE A 235 13.69 11.66 23.08
N ASN A 236 13.05 12.75 23.51
CA ASN A 236 12.84 13.10 24.92
C ASN A 236 11.36 13.22 25.30
N SER A 237 10.48 12.98 24.33
CA SER A 237 9.04 12.94 24.46
C SER A 237 8.46 11.92 23.49
N THR A 238 7.19 11.54 23.66
CA THR A 238 6.45 10.71 22.72
C THR A 238 6.55 11.31 21.33
N SER A 239 7.10 10.54 20.39
CA SER A 239 7.49 11.00 19.07
C SER A 239 7.21 9.91 18.04
N VAL A 240 6.77 10.32 16.86
CA VAL A 240 6.71 9.44 15.68
C VAL A 240 7.77 9.91 14.71
N ILE A 241 8.54 8.98 14.15
CA ILE A 241 9.56 9.28 13.14
C ILE A 241 9.23 8.46 11.90
N ARG A 242 9.08 9.15 10.76
CA ARG A 242 9.03 8.52 9.44
C ARG A 242 10.27 8.95 8.68
N ALA A 243 10.99 8.03 8.06
CA ALA A 243 12.20 8.35 7.31
C ALA A 243 12.36 7.46 6.08
N ARG A 244 13.01 8.01 5.06
CA ARG A 244 13.47 7.26 3.88
C ARG A 244 14.68 7.92 3.24
N SER A 245 15.34 7.18 2.35
CA SER A 245 16.52 7.64 1.64
C SER A 245 16.19 8.07 0.20
N PHE A 246 16.94 9.04 -0.31
CA PHE A 246 16.76 9.63 -1.64
C PHE A 246 18.09 9.61 -2.39
N LYS A 247 18.03 9.33 -3.70
CA LYS A 247 19.15 9.46 -4.63
C LYS A 247 18.64 10.03 -5.94
N ALA A 248 19.37 10.98 -6.50
CA ALA A 248 18.98 11.57 -7.77
C ALA A 248 18.85 10.50 -8.86
N GLY A 249 17.83 10.59 -9.69
CA GLY A 249 17.52 9.63 -10.75
C GLY A 249 16.71 8.42 -10.28
N LEU A 250 16.68 8.09 -8.98
CA LEU A 250 15.98 6.90 -8.47
C LEU A 250 14.71 7.26 -7.70
N ASP A 251 13.73 6.35 -7.74
CA ASP A 251 12.64 6.34 -6.78
C ASP A 251 13.19 6.10 -5.36
N PRO A 252 12.75 6.88 -4.34
CA PRO A 252 13.26 6.76 -2.99
C PRO A 252 12.92 5.43 -2.32
N SER A 253 13.65 5.09 -1.25
CA SER A 253 13.37 3.85 -0.50
C SER A 253 11.99 3.86 0.15
N ASN A 254 11.54 2.71 0.66
CA ASN A 254 10.32 2.68 1.45
C ASN A 254 10.49 3.54 2.71
N VAL A 255 9.35 3.96 3.24
CA VAL A 255 9.28 4.75 4.47
C VAL A 255 9.34 3.83 5.67
N HIS A 256 10.43 3.91 6.43
CA HIS A 256 10.50 3.32 7.76
C HIS A 256 9.76 4.24 8.74
N THR A 257 8.75 3.71 9.43
CA THR A 257 8.02 4.41 10.49
C THR A 257 8.26 3.75 11.84
N ALA A 258 8.53 4.55 12.87
CA ALA A 258 8.59 4.07 14.26
C ALA A 258 7.93 5.05 15.22
N SER A 259 7.14 4.51 16.14
CA SER A 259 6.56 5.24 17.27
C SER A 259 7.34 5.00 18.55
N TYR A 260 7.83 6.07 19.18
CA TYR A 260 8.53 6.04 20.47
C TYR A 260 7.64 6.65 21.53
N MET A 261 7.16 5.84 22.46
CA MET A 261 6.12 6.19 23.44
C MET A 261 6.74 6.44 24.82
N MET A 262 6.61 7.67 25.32
CA MET A 262 7.05 8.04 26.67
C MET A 262 5.85 8.06 27.60
N ILE A 263 5.85 7.21 28.63
CA ILE A 263 4.69 7.00 29.50
C ILE A 263 4.30 8.26 30.25
N ASP A 264 5.28 9.01 30.75
CA ASP A 264 5.04 10.27 31.46
C ASP A 264 4.30 11.28 30.57
N ASP A 265 4.61 11.34 29.28
CA ASP A 265 3.90 12.19 28.33
C ASP A 265 2.48 11.71 28.08
N ILE A 266 2.26 10.41 27.98
CA ILE A 266 0.93 9.83 27.81
C ILE A 266 0.06 10.16 29.04
N LEU A 267 0.58 9.92 30.25
CA LEU A 267 -0.12 10.23 31.50
C LEU A 267 -0.40 11.73 31.63
N THR A 268 0.48 12.58 31.11
CA THR A 268 0.34 14.03 31.15
C THR A 268 -0.30 14.64 29.90
N GLN A 269 -0.75 13.84 28.93
CA GLN A 269 -1.28 14.29 27.64
C GLN A 269 -2.33 15.40 27.77
N SER A 270 -2.07 16.54 27.14
CA SER A 270 -2.84 17.77 27.29
C SER A 270 -4.23 17.67 26.65
N SER A 271 -5.21 18.39 27.23
CA SER A 271 -6.50 18.62 26.57
C SER A 271 -6.42 19.62 25.41
N SER A 272 -5.28 20.30 25.26
CA SER A 272 -4.98 21.12 24.08
C SER A 272 -4.60 20.23 22.90
N ALA A 273 -4.98 20.63 21.69
CA ALA A 273 -4.60 19.92 20.47
C ALA A 273 -3.07 19.82 20.34
N PRO A 274 -2.54 18.67 19.88
CA PRO A 274 -1.14 18.54 19.51
C PRO A 274 -0.73 19.58 18.44
N THR A 275 0.57 19.84 18.32
CA THR A 275 1.10 20.73 17.28
C THR A 275 0.71 20.21 15.89
N GLY A 276 0.21 21.10 15.02
CA GLY A 276 -0.27 20.74 13.68
C GLY A 276 -1.74 20.27 13.65
N TRP A 277 -2.35 19.97 14.81
CA TRP A 277 -3.72 19.51 14.87
C TRP A 277 -4.72 20.67 15.03
N PRO A 278 -6.00 20.47 14.63
CA PRO A 278 -7.03 21.47 14.84
C PRO A 278 -7.23 21.81 16.31
N ARG A 279 -7.06 23.09 16.66
CA ARG A 279 -7.24 23.59 18.04
C ARG A 279 -8.69 23.55 18.53
N SER A 280 -9.65 23.60 17.61
CA SER A 280 -11.07 23.48 17.96
C SER A 280 -11.38 22.04 18.32
N THR A 281 -12.08 21.83 19.44
CA THR A 281 -12.65 20.52 19.81
C THR A 281 -13.94 20.20 19.05
N SER A 282 -14.36 21.08 18.13
CA SER A 282 -15.46 20.84 17.18
C SER A 282 -15.02 21.24 15.77
N ILE A 283 -14.95 20.27 14.85
CA ILE A 283 -14.54 20.48 13.46
C ILE A 283 -15.46 19.72 12.50
N SER A 284 -15.99 20.40 11.47
CA SER A 284 -16.90 19.79 10.49
C SER A 284 -18.08 19.01 11.12
N GLY A 285 -18.56 19.47 12.28
CA GLY A 285 -19.63 18.81 13.03
C GLY A 285 -19.19 17.63 13.91
N GLN A 286 -17.91 17.28 13.93
CA GLN A 286 -17.30 16.24 14.76
C GLN A 286 -16.77 16.82 16.07
N THR A 287 -16.95 16.09 17.16
CA THR A 287 -16.38 16.40 18.47
C THR A 287 -15.02 15.72 18.62
N LEU A 288 -14.01 16.42 19.12
CA LEU A 288 -12.68 15.88 19.41
C LEU A 288 -12.32 16.08 20.88
N ASN A 289 -11.66 15.08 21.45
CA ASN A 289 -11.14 15.13 22.82
C ASN A 289 -9.72 14.54 22.83
N TYR A 290 -8.73 15.38 23.10
CA TYR A 290 -7.31 15.01 23.06
C TYR A 290 -6.74 14.66 24.43
N GLY A 291 -7.39 15.04 25.54
CA GLY A 291 -6.76 14.96 26.85
C GLY A 291 -6.92 13.60 27.51
N MET A 292 -5.89 13.15 28.22
CA MET A 292 -6.05 12.12 29.25
C MET A 292 -6.78 12.71 30.47
N ASP A 293 -7.77 12.02 31.01
CA ASP A 293 -8.61 12.57 32.09
C ASP A 293 -7.82 12.80 33.38
N ARG A 294 -7.73 14.05 33.82
CA ARG A 294 -6.95 14.45 35.00
C ARG A 294 -7.54 13.93 36.30
N ASP A 295 -8.84 13.69 36.38
CA ASP A 295 -9.48 13.15 37.57
C ASP A 295 -9.10 11.68 37.77
N ILE A 296 -8.81 10.96 36.67
CA ILE A 296 -8.31 9.59 36.71
C ILE A 296 -6.81 9.56 37.00
N VAL A 297 -6.02 10.39 36.30
CA VAL A 297 -4.57 10.46 36.48
C VAL A 297 -4.19 10.88 37.90
N ASN A 298 -4.87 11.87 38.47
CA ASN A 298 -4.61 12.35 39.82
C ASN A 298 -5.39 11.58 40.90
N SER A 299 -6.12 10.53 40.53
CA SER A 299 -6.85 9.72 41.50
C SER A 299 -5.88 9.04 42.46
N PRO A 300 -6.07 9.13 43.80
CA PRO A 300 -5.24 8.40 44.75
C PRO A 300 -5.41 6.88 44.63
N THR A 301 -6.51 6.42 44.04
CA THR A 301 -6.78 4.99 43.81
C THR A 301 -6.21 4.53 42.47
N TRP A 302 -6.54 5.25 41.38
CA TRP A 302 -6.23 4.78 40.02
C TRP A 302 -4.90 5.29 39.49
N GLY A 303 -4.50 6.52 39.82
CA GLY A 303 -3.26 7.13 39.35
C GLY A 303 -2.02 6.25 39.52
N PRO A 304 -1.76 5.70 40.73
CA PRO A 304 -0.62 4.81 40.98
C PRO A 304 -0.61 3.50 40.16
N GLN A 305 -1.71 3.14 39.51
CA GLN A 305 -1.84 1.90 38.72
C GLN A 305 -1.76 2.17 37.21
N LEU A 306 -1.82 3.43 36.77
CA LEU A 306 -2.00 3.74 35.35
C LEU A 306 -0.82 3.35 34.47
N GLU A 307 0.41 3.54 34.93
CA GLU A 307 1.60 3.15 34.18
C GLU A 307 1.57 1.65 33.86
N GLU A 308 1.41 0.82 34.88
CA GLU A 308 1.32 -0.63 34.72
C GLU A 308 0.10 -1.02 33.88
N ALA A 309 -1.05 -0.36 34.09
CA ALA A 309 -2.26 -0.65 33.33
C ALA A 309 -2.11 -0.35 31.83
N LEU A 310 -1.40 0.73 31.46
CA LEU A 310 -1.12 1.06 30.06
C LEU A 310 -0.16 0.05 29.41
N LYS A 311 0.72 -0.58 30.20
CA LYS A 311 1.63 -1.64 29.74
C LYS A 311 0.93 -3.00 29.62
N GLN A 312 -0.15 -3.27 30.36
CA GLN A 312 -0.80 -4.59 30.37
C GLN A 312 -1.60 -4.95 29.11
N VAL A 313 -1.89 -3.97 28.24
CA VAL A 313 -2.63 -4.18 27.01
C VAL A 313 -1.75 -3.73 25.84
N PRO A 314 -1.54 -4.55 24.79
CA PRO A 314 -0.73 -4.12 23.65
C PRO A 314 -1.36 -2.92 22.93
N SER A 315 -0.57 -2.24 22.13
CA SER A 315 -0.93 -0.96 21.52
C SER A 315 -0.87 -1.03 20.00
N PHE A 316 -1.91 -0.56 19.33
CA PHE A 316 -1.80 -0.11 17.95
C PHE A 316 -1.30 1.33 17.93
N SER A 317 -0.26 1.63 17.17
CA SER A 317 0.10 2.99 16.76
C SER A 317 -0.22 3.18 15.29
N ILE A 318 -1.02 4.18 14.97
CA ILE A 318 -1.31 4.59 13.59
C ILE A 318 -0.58 5.89 13.32
N VAL A 319 0.22 5.93 12.26
CA VAL A 319 0.90 7.13 11.80
C VAL A 319 0.38 7.52 10.41
N MET A 320 -0.11 8.76 10.29
CA MET A 320 -0.73 9.26 9.07
C MET A 320 -0.65 10.79 8.94
N ASP A 321 -0.84 11.32 7.74
CA ASP A 321 -1.04 12.76 7.54
C ASP A 321 -2.28 13.23 8.32
N ILE A 322 -2.11 14.27 9.15
CA ILE A 322 -3.21 14.79 9.95
C ILE A 322 -4.33 15.38 9.10
N ASP A 323 -4.03 15.87 7.89
CA ASP A 323 -5.06 16.34 6.95
C ASP A 323 -5.90 15.18 6.39
N ASP A 324 -5.34 13.96 6.32
CA ASP A 324 -6.08 12.76 5.95
C ASP A 324 -7.02 12.27 7.05
N LEU A 325 -6.73 12.62 8.30
CA LEU A 325 -7.62 12.33 9.43
C LEU A 325 -8.65 13.45 9.65
N LEU A 326 -8.18 14.69 9.78
CA LEU A 326 -8.93 15.83 10.30
C LEU A 326 -9.06 17.00 9.30
N GLY A 327 -8.54 16.87 8.09
CA GLY A 327 -8.58 17.92 7.07
C GLY A 327 -10.00 18.22 6.57
N SER A 328 -10.23 19.44 6.10
CA SER A 328 -11.55 19.91 5.67
C SER A 328 -12.00 19.39 4.30
N SER A 329 -11.08 18.89 3.47
CA SER A 329 -11.38 18.36 2.13
C SER A 329 -11.39 16.83 2.09
N ARG A 330 -10.42 16.20 2.76
CA ARG A 330 -10.16 14.75 2.66
C ARG A 330 -10.08 14.01 3.99
N GLY A 331 -10.27 14.69 5.12
CA GLY A 331 -10.21 14.10 6.46
C GLY A 331 -11.28 13.04 6.67
N ILE A 332 -10.90 11.80 6.98
CA ILE A 332 -11.86 10.71 7.18
C ILE A 332 -12.67 10.87 8.46
N TYR A 333 -12.11 11.50 9.50
CA TYR A 333 -12.81 11.79 10.74
C TYR A 333 -13.79 12.94 10.54
N THR A 334 -13.37 14.04 9.92
CA THR A 334 -14.25 15.19 9.61
C THR A 334 -15.40 14.81 8.68
N HIS A 335 -15.15 13.88 7.77
CA HIS A 335 -16.14 13.32 6.85
C HIS A 335 -16.56 11.91 7.27
N ALA A 336 -16.78 11.74 8.58
CA ALA A 336 -17.04 10.45 9.20
C ALA A 336 -18.17 9.66 8.57
N SER A 337 -19.07 10.22 7.74
CA SER A 337 -20.15 9.49 7.07
C SER A 337 -19.81 8.93 5.68
N ASN A 338 -18.73 9.40 5.05
CA ASN A 338 -18.40 9.05 3.67
C ASN A 338 -17.81 7.63 3.53
N ARG A 339 -17.97 6.98 2.38
CA ARG A 339 -17.71 5.53 2.22
C ARG A 339 -17.00 5.24 0.89
N GLY A 340 -16.55 3.99 0.73
CA GLY A 340 -15.85 3.55 -0.48
C GLY A 340 -14.33 3.78 -0.39
N SER A 341 -13.60 3.27 -1.37
CA SER A 341 -12.14 3.42 -1.49
C SER A 341 -11.70 4.89 -1.60
N ALA A 342 -12.51 5.75 -2.21
CA ALA A 342 -12.26 7.20 -2.28
C ALA A 342 -12.10 7.89 -0.90
N TRP A 343 -12.56 7.24 0.18
CA TRP A 343 -12.45 7.72 1.57
C TRP A 343 -11.51 6.88 2.42
N GLU A 344 -10.68 6.06 1.79
CA GLU A 344 -9.56 5.34 2.40
C GLU A 344 -8.30 6.20 2.36
N ARG A 345 -7.50 6.15 3.42
CA ARG A 345 -6.27 6.94 3.53
C ARG A 345 -5.09 6.05 3.89
N PRO A 346 -3.90 6.31 3.33
CA PRO A 346 -2.71 5.56 3.66
C PRO A 346 -2.29 5.83 5.11
N ILE A 347 -1.85 4.78 5.79
CA ILE A 347 -1.26 4.83 7.12
C ILE A 347 -0.06 3.89 7.20
N SER A 348 0.83 4.16 8.15
CA SER A 348 1.62 3.10 8.78
C SER A 348 0.89 2.66 10.04
N VAL A 349 0.87 1.37 10.33
CA VAL A 349 0.34 0.78 11.55
C VAL A 349 1.39 -0.10 12.20
N GLU A 350 1.54 0.07 13.50
CA GLU A 350 2.47 -0.68 14.33
C GLU A 350 1.68 -1.40 15.44
N LEU A 351 2.06 -2.63 15.76
CA LEU A 351 1.65 -3.32 16.98
C LEU A 351 2.82 -3.34 17.96
N ILE A 352 2.62 -2.71 19.12
CA ILE A 352 3.63 -2.56 20.16
C ILE A 352 3.15 -3.32 21.40
N ASP A 353 3.90 -4.34 21.82
CA ASP A 353 3.67 -5.03 23.08
C ASP A 353 4.77 -4.70 24.10
N PRO A 354 4.50 -3.81 25.08
CA PRO A 354 5.50 -3.41 26.06
C PRO A 354 5.89 -4.53 27.04
N LEU A 355 5.11 -5.62 27.12
CA LEU A 355 5.46 -6.78 27.94
C LEU A 355 6.26 -7.84 27.17
N GLY A 356 6.40 -7.69 25.84
CA GLY A 356 7.09 -8.64 24.97
C GLY A 356 6.50 -10.04 25.02
N LEU A 357 5.18 -10.16 25.26
CA LEU A 357 4.47 -11.43 25.28
C LEU A 357 4.20 -11.95 23.87
N GLN A 358 4.17 -11.05 22.89
CA GLN A 358 4.12 -11.37 21.46
C GLN A 358 5.04 -10.43 20.68
N GLU A 359 5.51 -10.90 19.52
CA GLU A 359 6.25 -10.05 18.58
C GLU A 359 5.33 -8.96 18.02
N GLY A 360 5.84 -7.75 17.83
CA GLY A 360 5.11 -6.68 17.18
C GLY A 360 5.05 -6.85 15.66
N PHE A 361 4.49 -5.85 14.98
CA PHE A 361 4.66 -5.71 13.53
C PHE A 361 4.65 -4.23 13.14
N THR A 362 5.15 -3.94 11.96
CA THR A 362 5.04 -2.64 11.28
C THR A 362 4.61 -2.88 9.85
N GLU A 363 3.47 -2.32 9.45
CA GLU A 363 2.89 -2.51 8.13
C GLU A 363 2.27 -1.22 7.62
N ASN A 364 2.20 -1.05 6.30
CA ASN A 364 1.37 -0.02 5.69
C ASN A 364 -0.02 -0.56 5.38
N ALA A 365 -1.02 0.31 5.50
CA ALA A 365 -2.42 -0.06 5.28
C ALA A 365 -3.26 1.13 4.81
N GLY A 366 -4.42 0.84 4.27
CA GLY A 366 -5.52 1.78 4.13
C GLY A 366 -6.31 1.87 5.43
N VAL A 367 -6.82 3.05 5.77
CA VAL A 367 -7.72 3.23 6.92
C VAL A 367 -9.00 3.96 6.54
N ARG A 368 -10.12 3.54 7.13
CA ARG A 368 -11.41 4.26 7.06
C ARG A 368 -12.12 4.33 8.39
N ILE A 369 -12.97 5.34 8.53
CA ILE A 369 -13.99 5.35 9.58
C ILE A 369 -15.04 4.29 9.27
N ARG A 370 -15.28 3.38 10.22
CA ARG A 370 -16.29 2.32 10.09
C ARG A 370 -17.53 2.56 10.94
N GLY A 371 -18.65 2.01 10.47
CA GLY A 371 -19.89 1.89 11.20
C GLY A 371 -21.11 2.57 10.62
N GLY A 372 -22.07 2.80 11.51
CA GLY A 372 -23.30 3.54 11.25
C GLY A 372 -23.43 4.64 12.29
N PHE A 373 -24.18 4.36 13.35
CA PHE A 373 -24.42 5.33 14.42
C PHE A 373 -23.13 5.79 15.13
N SER A 374 -22.07 4.98 15.17
CA SER A 374 -20.78 5.35 15.81
C SER A 374 -20.07 6.54 15.15
N ARG A 375 -20.50 6.92 13.95
CA ARG A 375 -19.90 7.94 13.09
C ARG A 375 -20.54 9.31 13.26
N THR A 376 -21.55 9.42 14.12
CA THR A 376 -22.24 10.69 14.38
C THR A 376 -21.30 11.68 15.07
N GLY A 377 -21.41 12.95 14.71
CA GLY A 377 -20.55 14.03 15.20
C GLY A 377 -20.50 14.27 16.71
N SER A 378 -21.55 13.87 17.42
CA SER A 378 -21.59 13.92 18.88
C SER A 378 -20.84 12.77 19.57
N ASN A 379 -20.40 11.75 18.82
CA ASN A 379 -19.54 10.70 19.34
C ASN A 379 -18.08 11.08 19.10
N PRO A 380 -17.32 11.48 20.13
CA PRO A 380 -15.94 11.92 19.96
C PRO A 380 -14.98 10.80 19.60
N LYS A 381 -15.41 9.54 19.68
CA LYS A 381 -14.55 8.36 19.48
C LYS A 381 -15.11 7.41 18.42
N HIS A 382 -14.62 7.56 17.20
CA HIS A 382 -15.00 6.69 16.08
C HIS A 382 -14.20 5.38 16.06
N SER A 383 -14.75 4.40 15.36
CA SER A 383 -14.04 3.16 15.05
C SER A 383 -13.38 3.25 13.70
N PHE A 384 -12.26 2.56 13.54
CA PHE A 384 -11.49 2.48 12.31
C PHE A 384 -11.56 1.07 11.73
N ARG A 385 -11.35 0.97 10.42
CA ARG A 385 -11.08 -0.27 9.72
C ARG A 385 -9.77 -0.12 8.99
N LEU A 386 -8.89 -1.08 9.17
CA LEU A 386 -7.64 -1.23 8.46
C LEU A 386 -7.87 -2.14 7.24
N PHE A 387 -7.20 -1.83 6.13
CA PHE A 387 -7.23 -2.59 4.89
C PHE A 387 -5.79 -2.84 4.44
N PHE A 388 -5.42 -4.11 4.32
CA PHE A 388 -4.13 -4.52 3.80
C PHE A 388 -4.29 -4.81 2.31
N ARG A 389 -3.49 -4.14 1.49
CA ARG A 389 -3.61 -4.09 0.03
C ARG A 389 -2.26 -3.72 -0.58
N GLU A 390 -1.99 -4.28 -1.75
CA GLU A 390 -0.75 -4.00 -2.50
C GLU A 390 -0.56 -2.51 -2.81
N GLU A 391 -1.66 -1.75 -2.96
CA GLU A 391 -1.60 -0.30 -3.19
C GLU A 391 -0.99 0.50 -2.02
N TYR A 392 -0.90 -0.10 -0.82
CA TYR A 392 -0.29 0.52 0.36
C TYR A 392 1.00 -0.17 0.82
N GLY A 393 1.18 -1.46 0.50
CA GLY A 393 2.26 -2.29 1.02
C GLY A 393 1.91 -3.77 0.87
N ALA A 394 1.90 -4.52 1.98
CA ALA A 394 1.53 -5.94 1.94
C ALA A 394 0.05 -6.14 1.53
N ALA A 395 -0.20 -7.11 0.65
CA ALA A 395 -1.55 -7.48 0.19
C ALA A 395 -2.47 -7.96 1.32
N LYS A 396 -1.87 -8.56 2.37
CA LYS A 396 -2.54 -9.06 3.57
C LYS A 396 -1.63 -8.77 4.76
N LEU A 397 -2.22 -8.62 5.94
CA LEU A 397 -1.47 -8.72 7.19
C LEU A 397 -1.21 -10.21 7.48
N ASN A 398 0.06 -10.60 7.49
CA ASN A 398 0.51 -11.94 7.86
C ASN A 398 1.00 -11.95 9.32
N TYR A 399 0.06 -12.02 10.26
CA TYR A 399 0.34 -11.94 11.70
C TYR A 399 -0.70 -12.71 12.52
N PRO A 400 -0.33 -13.51 13.55
CA PRO A 400 -1.25 -14.28 14.37
C PRO A 400 -2.02 -13.40 15.38
N LEU A 401 -2.85 -12.47 14.89
CA LEU A 401 -3.49 -11.43 15.71
C LEU A 401 -4.38 -11.96 16.85
N PHE A 402 -4.86 -13.19 16.72
CA PHE A 402 -5.69 -13.87 17.71
C PHE A 402 -5.02 -15.12 18.31
N GLY A 403 -3.70 -15.29 18.11
CA GLY A 403 -2.96 -16.49 18.48
C GLY A 403 -3.52 -17.74 17.81
N ASP A 404 -3.33 -18.91 18.43
CA ASP A 404 -3.78 -20.21 17.92
C ASP A 404 -5.30 -20.34 17.75
N GLU A 405 -6.07 -19.38 18.27
CA GLU A 405 -7.53 -19.36 18.14
C GLU A 405 -7.98 -19.03 16.71
N GLY A 406 -7.21 -18.21 15.97
CA GLY A 406 -7.60 -17.63 14.69
C GLY A 406 -6.62 -17.87 13.54
N THR A 407 -6.98 -17.35 12.36
CA THR A 407 -6.12 -17.32 11.16
C THR A 407 -4.95 -16.35 11.37
N ASN A 408 -3.93 -16.50 10.54
CA ASN A 408 -2.73 -15.65 10.55
C ASN A 408 -2.73 -14.62 9.41
N GLU A 409 -3.76 -14.59 8.57
CA GLU A 409 -3.80 -13.74 7.38
C GLU A 409 -5.09 -12.91 7.36
N PHE A 410 -4.97 -11.60 7.16
CA PHE A 410 -6.12 -10.68 7.17
C PHE A 410 -6.07 -9.67 6.03
N ASP A 411 -7.16 -9.58 5.25
CA ASP A 411 -7.37 -8.49 4.27
C ASP A 411 -7.74 -7.17 4.98
N GLY A 412 -8.27 -7.27 6.20
CA GLY A 412 -8.65 -6.11 6.99
C GLY A 412 -9.07 -6.45 8.41
N VAL A 413 -8.88 -5.48 9.31
CA VAL A 413 -9.15 -5.62 10.74
C VAL A 413 -9.92 -4.39 11.22
N ASP A 414 -10.99 -4.61 11.98
CA ASP A 414 -11.74 -3.51 12.59
C ASP A 414 -11.13 -3.12 13.94
N LEU A 415 -10.79 -1.85 14.13
CA LEU A 415 -10.52 -1.24 15.43
C LEU A 415 -11.81 -0.60 15.96
N ARG A 416 -12.54 -1.35 16.79
CA ARG A 416 -13.84 -0.96 17.31
C ARG A 416 -13.78 -0.27 18.67
N THR A 417 -14.75 0.60 18.86
CA THR A 417 -15.04 1.22 20.15
C THR A 417 -16.32 0.62 20.73
N THR A 418 -16.43 0.60 22.05
CA THR A 418 -17.73 0.44 22.70
C THR A 418 -18.53 1.69 22.48
N GLN A 419 -19.58 1.60 21.67
CA GLN A 419 -20.31 2.79 21.23
C GLN A 419 -21.54 3.05 22.09
N ASN A 420 -22.43 2.06 22.20
CA ASN A 420 -23.64 2.19 23.01
C ASN A 420 -23.27 2.09 24.48
N TYR A 421 -23.90 2.93 25.30
CA TYR A 421 -23.64 3.02 26.74
C TYR A 421 -22.20 3.38 27.08
N LEU A 422 -21.53 4.20 26.26
CA LEU A 422 -20.16 4.64 26.53
C LEU A 422 -20.17 5.88 27.45
N TRP A 423 -19.16 6.02 28.31
CA TRP A 423 -19.01 7.26 29.08
C TRP A 423 -18.71 8.47 28.18
N ALA A 424 -17.76 8.35 27.25
CA ALA A 424 -17.41 9.42 26.31
C ALA A 424 -18.54 9.78 25.32
N PHE A 425 -19.58 8.95 25.21
CA PHE A 425 -20.76 9.22 24.39
C PHE A 425 -22.03 9.06 25.24
N GLN A 426 -22.63 10.19 25.61
CA GLN A 426 -23.83 10.30 26.47
C GLN A 426 -23.62 10.10 27.99
N GLY A 427 -22.38 9.89 28.47
CA GLY A 427 -22.09 9.81 29.90
C GLY A 427 -22.74 8.61 30.59
N ASP A 428 -22.93 7.51 29.87
CA ASP A 428 -23.79 6.42 30.34
C ASP A 428 -23.11 5.55 31.40
N SER A 429 -23.74 5.41 32.57
CA SER A 429 -23.24 4.63 33.70
C SER A 429 -23.26 3.12 33.46
N ARG A 430 -23.89 2.66 32.38
CA ARG A 430 -23.89 1.24 31.99
C ARG A 430 -22.61 0.86 31.25
N ASN A 431 -21.66 1.74 30.98
CA ASN A 431 -20.44 1.34 30.27
C ASN A 431 -19.72 0.19 30.99
N ALA A 432 -19.44 -0.89 30.26
CA ALA A 432 -18.78 -2.07 30.82
C ALA A 432 -17.57 -2.53 30.00
N PHE A 433 -17.35 -1.95 28.81
CA PHE A 433 -16.35 -2.36 27.80
C PHE A 433 -16.44 -3.80 27.26
N VAL A 434 -17.02 -4.75 28.00
CA VAL A 434 -16.92 -6.21 27.73
C VAL A 434 -18.11 -6.84 27.03
N ARG A 435 -19.22 -6.12 26.83
CA ARG A 435 -20.48 -6.73 26.32
C ARG A 435 -20.33 -7.39 24.95
N ASP A 436 -19.65 -6.70 24.02
CA ASP A 436 -19.47 -7.20 22.66
C ASP A 436 -18.63 -8.48 22.66
N VAL A 437 -17.45 -8.46 23.31
CA VAL A 437 -16.55 -9.61 23.40
C VAL A 437 -17.21 -10.77 24.14
N TYR A 438 -17.81 -10.52 25.31
CA TYR A 438 -18.52 -11.53 26.08
C TYR A 438 -19.59 -12.25 25.27
N SER A 439 -20.38 -11.50 24.48
CA SER A 439 -21.44 -12.10 23.66
C SER A 439 -20.90 -13.02 22.56
N ARG A 440 -19.73 -12.69 21.99
CA ARG A 440 -19.08 -13.49 20.95
C ARG A 440 -18.39 -14.71 21.52
N ASP A 441 -17.72 -14.55 22.65
CA ASP A 441 -17.10 -15.68 23.35
C ASP A 441 -18.17 -16.67 23.82
N LEU A 442 -19.33 -16.18 24.27
CA LEU A 442 -20.47 -17.05 24.55
C LEU A 442 -20.96 -17.78 23.29
N GLN A 443 -21.01 -17.09 22.14
CA GLN A 443 -21.38 -17.71 20.86
C GLN A 443 -20.39 -18.82 20.46
N ARG A 444 -19.08 -18.59 20.66
CA ARG A 444 -18.03 -19.62 20.51
C ARG A 444 -18.28 -20.80 21.44
N ASP A 445 -18.51 -20.54 22.72
CA ASP A 445 -18.66 -21.58 23.74
C ASP A 445 -19.93 -22.43 23.53
N MET A 446 -20.92 -21.90 22.81
CA MET A 446 -22.09 -22.65 22.33
C MET A 446 -21.81 -23.47 21.05
N GLY A 447 -20.60 -23.44 20.50
CA GLY A 447 -20.20 -24.19 19.31
C GLY A 447 -20.60 -23.56 17.97
N HIS A 448 -20.85 -22.25 17.95
CA HIS A 448 -21.22 -21.53 16.72
C HIS A 448 -20.03 -20.77 16.11
N PRO A 449 -20.02 -20.56 14.77
CA PRO A 449 -19.08 -19.63 14.15
C PRO A 449 -19.15 -18.24 14.79
N TYR A 450 -18.02 -17.61 15.02
CA TYR A 450 -17.90 -16.34 15.74
C TYR A 450 -16.68 -15.57 15.24
N THR A 451 -16.63 -14.26 15.47
CA THR A 451 -15.45 -13.43 15.16
C THR A 451 -14.65 -13.15 16.41
N ARG A 452 -13.33 -13.30 16.33
CA ARG A 452 -12.43 -13.07 17.47
C ARG A 452 -12.18 -11.59 17.69
N SER A 453 -11.83 -11.27 18.94
CA SER A 453 -11.54 -9.92 19.41
C SER A 453 -10.45 -9.92 20.48
N ARG A 454 -9.64 -8.87 20.50
CA ARG A 454 -8.66 -8.57 21.55
C ARG A 454 -8.69 -7.08 21.87
N TYR A 455 -8.38 -6.70 23.10
CA TYR A 455 -8.27 -5.30 23.49
C TYR A 455 -6.89 -4.75 23.14
N TYR A 456 -6.87 -3.51 22.68
CA TYR A 456 -5.65 -2.78 22.35
C TYR A 456 -5.80 -1.31 22.75
N HIS A 457 -4.74 -0.70 23.23
CA HIS A 457 -4.64 0.76 23.22
C HIS A 457 -4.50 1.24 21.77
N LEU A 458 -5.04 2.42 21.44
CA LEU A 458 -4.80 3.07 20.15
C LEU A 458 -4.08 4.39 20.37
N TYR A 459 -3.03 4.61 19.58
CA TYR A 459 -2.33 5.88 19.44
C TYR A 459 -2.41 6.34 17.98
N ILE A 460 -2.57 7.65 17.77
CA ILE A 460 -2.60 8.26 16.44
C ILE A 460 -1.57 9.39 16.42
N ASN A 461 -0.53 9.26 15.60
CA ASN A 461 0.68 10.11 15.60
C ASN A 461 1.19 10.36 17.03
N GLY A 462 1.30 9.31 17.84
CA GLY A 462 1.74 9.37 19.24
C GLY A 462 0.71 9.90 20.25
N THR A 463 -0.45 10.43 19.81
CA THR A 463 -1.52 10.87 20.71
C THR A 463 -2.37 9.69 21.14
N TYR A 464 -2.52 9.46 22.44
CA TYR A 464 -3.35 8.40 22.98
C TYR A 464 -4.83 8.66 22.69
N TRP A 465 -5.46 7.68 22.03
CA TRP A 465 -6.85 7.72 21.59
C TRP A 465 -7.77 6.79 22.42
N GLY A 466 -7.20 6.10 23.41
CA GLY A 466 -7.92 5.26 24.36
C GLY A 466 -7.97 3.78 23.99
N LEU A 467 -8.70 3.00 24.79
CA LEU A 467 -8.91 1.57 24.58
C LEU A 467 -9.84 1.28 23.39
N TYR A 468 -9.43 0.35 22.54
CA TYR A 468 -10.17 -0.22 21.42
C TYR A 468 -10.24 -1.75 21.59
N GLN A 469 -11.15 -2.38 20.85
CA GLN A 469 -11.11 -3.82 20.60
C GLN A 469 -10.92 -4.05 19.11
N THR A 470 -10.02 -4.96 18.74
CA THR A 470 -10.01 -5.50 17.38
C THR A 470 -11.18 -6.43 17.16
N GLN A 471 -11.55 -6.61 15.91
CA GLN A 471 -12.53 -7.62 15.51
C GLN A 471 -12.16 -8.20 14.14
N GLU A 472 -12.19 -9.52 14.03
CA GLU A 472 -12.29 -10.20 12.74
C GLU A 472 -13.58 -9.84 12.01
N ARG A 473 -13.50 -9.69 10.71
CA ARG A 473 -14.66 -9.31 9.93
C ARG A 473 -15.29 -10.55 9.30
N SER A 474 -16.59 -10.72 9.52
CA SER A 474 -17.39 -11.77 8.85
C SER A 474 -17.60 -11.42 7.37
N GLU A 475 -16.54 -11.47 6.58
CA GLU A 475 -16.54 -11.37 5.11
C GLU A 475 -16.31 -12.75 4.49
N ALA A 476 -16.34 -12.82 3.16
CA ALA A 476 -16.13 -14.06 2.43
C ALA A 476 -14.79 -14.73 2.77
N SER A 477 -13.72 -13.95 2.93
CA SER A 477 -12.40 -14.46 3.31
C SER A 477 -12.36 -15.05 4.73
N PHE A 478 -13.15 -14.50 5.66
CA PHE A 478 -13.34 -15.12 6.98
C PHE A 478 -14.04 -16.47 6.85
N ALA A 479 -15.10 -16.56 6.03
CA ALA A 479 -15.81 -17.81 5.83
C ALA A 479 -14.90 -18.87 5.19
N ALA A 480 -14.15 -18.53 4.14
CA ALA A 480 -13.16 -19.41 3.54
C ALA A 480 -12.12 -19.92 4.57
N SER A 481 -11.58 -19.01 5.40
CA SER A 481 -10.57 -19.35 6.42
C SER A 481 -11.06 -20.37 7.47
N TYR A 482 -12.34 -20.32 7.85
CA TYR A 482 -12.86 -21.13 8.97
C TYR A 482 -13.85 -22.21 8.57
N MET A 483 -14.44 -22.11 7.38
CA MET A 483 -15.47 -23.02 6.87
C MET A 483 -15.00 -23.77 5.60
N GLY A 484 -13.85 -23.41 5.03
CA GLY A 484 -13.28 -24.00 3.81
C GLY A 484 -13.86 -23.40 2.52
N GLY A 485 -13.40 -23.89 1.37
CA GLY A 485 -13.78 -23.33 0.06
C GLY A 485 -13.06 -22.02 -0.25
N GLU A 486 -13.48 -21.37 -1.33
CA GLU A 486 -12.91 -20.10 -1.80
C GLU A 486 -13.83 -18.93 -1.40
N PRO A 487 -13.32 -17.69 -1.28
CA PRO A 487 -14.15 -16.52 -0.99
C PRO A 487 -15.36 -16.37 -1.94
N GLU A 488 -15.21 -16.75 -3.21
CA GLU A 488 -16.26 -16.69 -4.23
C GLU A 488 -17.44 -17.64 -3.96
N ASP A 489 -17.26 -18.62 -3.07
CA ASP A 489 -18.33 -19.54 -2.64
C ASP A 489 -19.31 -18.88 -1.66
N TYR A 490 -19.01 -17.68 -1.14
CA TYR A 490 -19.75 -17.04 -0.06
C TYR A 490 -20.41 -15.71 -0.48
N ASP A 491 -21.74 -15.63 -0.32
CA ASP A 491 -22.47 -14.35 -0.30
C ASP A 491 -22.54 -13.83 1.14
N VAL A 492 -22.02 -12.62 1.39
CA VAL A 492 -22.07 -11.99 2.72
C VAL A 492 -23.07 -10.84 2.72
N ILE A 493 -24.15 -11.01 3.47
CA ILE A 493 -25.27 -10.07 3.50
C ILE A 493 -25.26 -9.28 4.80
N LYS A 494 -25.35 -7.96 4.70
CA LYS A 494 -25.56 -7.07 5.84
C LYS A 494 -26.76 -6.17 5.64
N SER A 495 -27.27 -5.63 6.73
CA SER A 495 -28.21 -4.52 6.69
C SER A 495 -27.47 -3.20 6.43
N SER A 496 -28.00 -2.40 5.51
CA SER A 496 -27.61 -1.03 5.21
C SER A 496 -28.80 -0.08 5.32
N GLY A 497 -28.52 1.22 5.33
CA GLY A 497 -29.51 2.28 5.55
C GLY A 497 -29.48 2.89 6.95
N SER A 498 -30.51 3.66 7.27
CA SER A 498 -30.66 4.39 8.54
C SER A 498 -32.14 4.47 8.94
N ALA A 499 -32.44 5.19 10.04
CA ALA A 499 -33.81 5.36 10.54
C ALA A 499 -34.72 5.95 9.44
N GLY A 500 -35.59 5.09 8.88
CA GLY A 500 -36.47 5.42 7.75
C GLY A 500 -36.50 4.36 6.64
N GLY A 501 -35.55 3.44 6.61
CA GLY A 501 -35.58 2.28 5.71
C GLY A 501 -34.25 1.52 5.72
N TYR A 502 -34.29 0.27 6.21
CA TYR A 502 -33.18 -0.66 6.10
C TYR A 502 -33.33 -1.50 4.83
N GLN A 503 -32.22 -1.70 4.13
CA GLN A 503 -32.14 -2.63 3.02
C GLN A 503 -31.02 -3.64 3.29
N ASN A 504 -31.08 -4.79 2.62
CA ASN A 504 -30.00 -5.75 2.67
C ASN A 504 -29.12 -5.56 1.45
N GLU A 505 -27.81 -5.48 1.67
CA GLU A 505 -26.80 -5.40 0.63
C GLU A 505 -25.76 -6.50 0.84
N ALA A 506 -25.17 -6.95 -0.26
CA ALA A 506 -24.01 -7.82 -0.22
C ALA A 506 -22.77 -6.96 0.08
N THR A 507 -21.92 -7.39 1.01
CA THR A 507 -20.53 -6.91 1.07
C THR A 507 -19.63 -7.70 0.14
N ASP A 508 -19.96 -8.99 -0.03
CA ASP A 508 -19.24 -9.95 -0.85
C ASP A 508 -20.28 -10.78 -1.62
N GLY A 509 -19.99 -11.11 -2.87
CA GLY A 509 -20.93 -11.80 -3.76
C GLY A 509 -22.14 -10.95 -4.14
N ASN A 510 -23.34 -11.52 -4.10
CA ASN A 510 -24.58 -10.87 -4.49
C ASN A 510 -25.77 -11.24 -3.58
N THR A 511 -26.94 -10.64 -3.84
CA THR A 511 -28.13 -10.84 -3.00
C THR A 511 -29.12 -11.86 -3.58
N GLN A 512 -28.80 -12.53 -4.69
CA GLN A 512 -29.78 -13.35 -5.42
C GLN A 512 -30.21 -14.57 -4.63
N ALA A 513 -29.27 -15.35 -4.08
CA ALA A 513 -29.57 -16.53 -3.27
C ALA A 513 -30.38 -16.15 -2.03
N TYR A 514 -29.94 -15.10 -1.32
CA TYR A 514 -30.64 -14.55 -0.17
C TYR A 514 -32.09 -14.13 -0.51
N ARG A 515 -32.30 -13.42 -1.63
CA ARG A 515 -33.65 -12.99 -2.06
C ARG A 515 -34.53 -14.17 -2.43
N ARG A 516 -33.99 -15.20 -3.11
CA ARG A 516 -34.74 -16.44 -3.41
C ARG A 516 -35.19 -17.11 -2.11
N LEU A 517 -34.28 -17.24 -1.14
CA LEU A 517 -34.59 -17.80 0.17
C LEU A 517 -35.68 -16.96 0.86
N ALA A 518 -35.47 -15.66 1.04
CA ALA A 518 -36.44 -14.79 1.70
C ALA A 518 -37.83 -14.84 1.02
N ASN A 519 -37.89 -14.83 -0.31
CA ASN A 519 -39.15 -14.95 -1.06
C ASN A 519 -39.84 -16.29 -0.82
N TYR A 520 -39.08 -17.38 -0.75
CA TYR A 520 -39.63 -18.69 -0.39
C TYR A 520 -40.30 -18.64 0.99
N PHE A 521 -39.64 -18.05 1.99
CA PHE A 521 -40.20 -17.88 3.34
C PHE A 521 -41.49 -17.05 3.33
N TYR A 522 -41.51 -15.93 2.60
CA TYR A 522 -42.69 -15.07 2.49
C TYR A 522 -43.87 -15.77 1.82
N GLN A 523 -43.62 -16.61 0.82
CA GLN A 523 -44.66 -17.35 0.10
C GLN A 523 -45.19 -18.55 0.88
N ASN A 524 -44.38 -19.15 1.76
CA ASN A 524 -44.71 -20.41 2.44
C ASN A 524 -44.97 -20.26 3.95
N ASN A 525 -45.16 -19.04 4.47
CA ASN A 525 -45.44 -18.77 5.88
C ASN A 525 -44.38 -19.29 6.87
N GLY A 526 -43.10 -19.25 6.50
CA GLY A 526 -41.99 -19.65 7.38
C GLY A 526 -41.45 -21.06 7.12
N LEU A 527 -40.69 -21.60 8.09
CA LEU A 527 -40.26 -23.00 8.12
C LEU A 527 -41.26 -23.82 8.93
N SER A 528 -41.56 -25.00 8.41
CA SER A 528 -42.38 -26.05 9.00
C SER A 528 -41.76 -27.39 8.59
N ASP A 529 -42.05 -28.45 9.33
CA ASP A 529 -41.61 -29.80 8.97
C ASP A 529 -42.14 -30.27 7.60
N ALA A 530 -43.13 -29.56 7.03
CA ALA A 530 -43.71 -29.85 5.72
C ALA A 530 -42.99 -29.15 4.55
N ASN A 531 -42.09 -28.21 4.82
CA ASN A 531 -41.40 -27.40 3.82
C ASN A 531 -39.89 -27.22 4.09
N MET A 532 -39.34 -27.99 5.04
CA MET A 532 -37.92 -28.36 5.15
C MET A 532 -37.68 -29.65 4.38
#